data_AF-A0A497BFA3-F1
#
_entry.id   AF-A0A497BFA3-F1
#
_cell.length_a   1.000
_cell.length_b   1.000
_cell.length_c   1.000
_cell.angle_alpha   90.00
_cell.angle_beta   90.00
_cell.angle_gamma   90.00
#
_symmetry.space_group_name_H-M   'P 1'
#
loop_
_entity.id
_entity.type
_entity.pdbx_description
1 polymer ?
#
loop_
_entity_poly.entity_id
_entity_poly.type
_entity_poly.pdbx_seq_one_letter_code
_entity_poly.pdbx_strand_id
1 'polypeptide(L)'
;MVMKTLYITSIERFSGKTAVCLALGRRLQREGYNVGYFKPLSTQPWEPTPGRALDEDADFVRRTLKLKESSAELVGIVLTPKLAREMRCGCAEQNLMAEVKAAYERVASGKDIVLLEGGASLREGVSLGLGANAVIDALDAPALAIVRYHNRVSQGDDCVAARICLEKRLLGVLINSVPVKEHKLAEQVCNPCLEKQGIQVFGTLPLREQLRAISVGELADVLKAEFLALPEERDALVEHLVVGAMSAEQALPRIRRISGTKAIITGGDRADIQLVALETATQCLILTGHLRPVPEVLRRAEEIGIPVLLVRQNTMETVETVERVFGKTRLGQSAKLEQFEALLEEHFDFERLYEGLGMA
;
A
#
# COMPACT_ATOMS: atom_id res chain seq x y z
N MET A 1 23.14 19.25 12.88
CA MET A 1 21.79 19.05 13.44
C MET A 1 21.76 17.67 14.11
N VAL A 2 21.02 17.47 15.21
CA VAL A 2 20.86 16.11 15.77
C VAL A 2 19.95 15.33 14.82
N MET A 3 20.41 14.17 14.34
CA MET A 3 19.64 13.31 13.44
C MET A 3 18.28 12.96 14.05
N LYS A 4 17.23 13.01 13.24
CA LYS A 4 15.85 12.67 13.62
C LYS A 4 15.41 11.34 13.04
N THR A 5 14.41 10.75 13.67
CA THR A 5 13.81 9.50 13.23
C THR A 5 12.31 9.63 13.29
N LEU A 6 11.60 9.18 12.26
CA LEU A 6 10.13 9.14 12.26
C LEU A 6 9.65 7.74 11.89
N TYR A 7 8.93 7.09 12.80
CA TYR A 7 8.32 5.78 12.56
C TYR A 7 6.92 5.91 11.96
N ILE A 8 6.78 5.58 10.69
CA ILE A 8 5.53 5.65 9.93
C ILE A 8 4.87 4.26 9.97
N THR A 9 3.73 4.16 10.64
CA THR A 9 3.06 2.87 10.89
C THR A 9 1.59 2.91 10.52
N SER A 10 0.88 1.78 10.63
CA SER A 10 -0.56 1.70 10.40
C SER A 10 -1.19 0.57 11.21
N ILE A 11 -2.51 0.59 11.33
CA ILE A 11 -3.28 -0.48 11.99
C ILE A 11 -3.58 -1.62 11.03
N GLU A 12 -3.68 -1.31 9.75
CA GLU A 12 -3.98 -2.27 8.70
C GLU A 12 -3.15 -2.05 7.44
N ARG A 13 -3.23 -3.02 6.53
CA ARG A 13 -2.56 -3.00 5.23
C ARG A 13 -3.17 -1.93 4.32
N PHE A 14 -2.38 -1.48 3.34
CA PHE A 14 -2.87 -0.61 2.27
C PHE A 14 -3.40 0.75 2.75
N SER A 15 -2.87 1.27 3.87
CA SER A 15 -3.22 2.58 4.39
C SER A 15 -2.46 3.73 3.70
N GLY A 16 -1.44 3.44 2.91
CA GLY A 16 -0.62 4.44 2.21
C GLY A 16 0.71 4.78 2.87
N LYS A 17 1.21 3.97 3.82
CA LYS A 17 2.51 4.21 4.51
C LYS A 17 3.66 4.54 3.54
N THR A 18 3.92 3.67 2.57
CA THR A 18 5.00 3.87 1.59
C THR A 18 4.83 5.15 0.78
N ALA A 19 3.59 5.54 0.47
CA ALA A 19 3.30 6.79 -0.20
C ALA A 19 3.62 8.01 0.67
N VAL A 20 3.29 7.94 1.96
CA VAL A 20 3.65 8.96 2.95
C VAL A 20 5.17 9.04 3.13
N CYS A 21 5.88 7.91 3.24
CA CYS A 21 7.34 7.87 3.29
C CYS A 21 7.98 8.58 2.08
N LEU A 22 7.46 8.30 0.88
CA LEU A 22 7.97 8.89 -0.36
C LEU A 22 7.70 10.39 -0.46
N ALA A 23 6.47 10.81 -0.19
CA ALA A 23 6.08 12.22 -0.27
C ALA A 23 6.83 13.05 0.78
N LEU A 24 6.91 12.58 2.03
CA LEU A 24 7.72 13.22 3.07
C LEU A 24 9.20 13.25 2.68
N GLY A 25 9.74 12.13 2.18
CA GLY A 25 11.13 12.03 1.78
C GLY A 25 11.49 13.01 0.65
N ARG A 26 10.65 13.12 -0.39
CA ARG A 26 10.87 14.08 -1.49
C ARG A 26 10.72 15.53 -1.03
N ARG A 27 9.78 15.83 -0.14
CA ARG A 27 9.65 17.16 0.46
C ARG A 27 10.90 17.53 1.24
N LEU A 28 11.33 16.70 2.18
CA LEU A 28 12.53 16.93 3.00
C LEU A 28 13.79 17.06 2.14
N GLN A 29 13.93 16.27 1.06
CA GLN A 29 15.01 16.44 0.09
C GLN A 29 14.96 17.79 -0.64
N ARG A 30 13.77 18.29 -1.02
CA ARG A 30 13.60 19.63 -1.62
C ARG A 30 13.96 20.75 -0.65
N GLU A 31 13.74 20.53 0.64
CA GLU A 31 14.12 21.44 1.73
C GLU A 31 15.61 21.32 2.12
N GLY A 32 16.37 20.42 1.50
CA GLY A 32 17.82 20.31 1.66
C GLY A 32 18.30 19.28 2.70
N TYR A 33 17.40 18.49 3.28
CA TYR A 33 17.76 17.45 4.25
C TYR A 33 18.34 16.20 3.59
N ASN A 34 19.36 15.60 4.23
CA ASN A 34 19.85 14.28 3.88
C ASN A 34 18.90 13.21 4.45
N VAL A 35 17.97 12.75 3.61
CA VAL A 35 16.96 11.76 4.00
C VAL A 35 17.50 10.33 3.91
N GLY A 36 17.28 9.56 4.96
CA GLY A 36 17.39 8.10 4.99
C GLY A 36 16.02 7.43 5.01
N TYR A 37 15.97 6.17 4.62
CA TYR A 37 14.79 5.32 4.72
C TYR A 37 15.22 3.97 5.28
N PHE A 38 14.42 3.37 6.14
CA PHE A 38 14.73 2.04 6.67
C PHE A 38 13.46 1.28 7.01
N LYS A 39 13.46 -0.03 6.75
CA LYS A 39 12.36 -0.94 7.06
C LYS A 39 12.86 -1.94 8.11
N PRO A 40 12.54 -1.74 9.40
CA PRO A 40 13.07 -2.58 10.48
C PRO A 40 12.73 -4.06 10.32
N LEU A 41 11.53 -4.34 9.83
CA LEU A 41 11.05 -5.69 9.56
C LEU A 41 10.34 -5.72 8.21
N SER A 42 10.78 -6.60 7.32
CA SER A 42 10.05 -6.96 6.11
C SER A 42 9.47 -8.36 6.23
N THR A 43 8.23 -8.52 5.78
CA THR A 43 7.58 -9.83 5.60
C THR A 43 7.45 -10.21 4.12
N GLN A 44 8.07 -9.44 3.23
CA GLN A 44 8.08 -9.66 1.79
C GLN A 44 9.52 -9.95 1.31
N PRO A 45 9.68 -10.79 0.28
CA PRO A 45 8.76 -11.88 -0.01
C PRO A 45 8.83 -12.90 1.14
N TRP A 46 7.69 -13.51 1.50
CA TRP A 46 7.68 -14.63 2.44
C TRP A 46 8.56 -15.79 1.94
N GLU A 47 8.67 -15.93 0.62
CA GLU A 47 9.60 -16.86 -0.05
C GLU A 47 10.49 -16.11 -1.05
N PRO A 48 11.83 -16.12 -0.87
CA PRO A 48 12.75 -15.49 -1.80
C PRO A 48 12.59 -16.04 -3.23
N THR A 49 12.37 -15.16 -4.20
CA THR A 49 12.33 -15.53 -5.62
C THR A 49 13.60 -15.02 -6.31
N PRO A 50 14.37 -15.86 -7.02
CA PRO A 50 15.59 -15.44 -7.72
C PRO A 50 15.32 -14.25 -8.66
N GLY A 51 16.17 -13.21 -8.58
CA GLY A 51 16.04 -12.00 -9.40
C GLY A 51 15.01 -10.98 -8.93
N ARG A 52 14.22 -11.26 -7.89
CA ARG A 52 13.29 -10.31 -7.28
C ARG A 52 13.96 -9.59 -6.11
N ALA A 53 13.62 -8.31 -5.92
CA ALA A 53 14.08 -7.55 -4.76
C ALA A 53 13.65 -8.24 -3.45
N LEU A 54 14.50 -8.13 -2.43
CA LEU A 54 14.19 -8.63 -1.09
C LEU A 54 12.98 -7.90 -0.50
N ASP A 55 12.75 -6.63 -0.82
CA ASP A 55 11.51 -5.94 -0.48
C ASP A 55 11.19 -4.97 -1.61
N GLU A 56 10.02 -5.12 -2.23
CA GLU A 56 9.62 -4.28 -3.37
C GLU A 56 9.39 -2.83 -2.95
N ASP A 57 8.87 -2.61 -1.75
CA ASP A 57 8.59 -1.27 -1.23
C ASP A 57 9.91 -0.55 -0.96
N ALA A 58 10.88 -1.21 -0.30
CA ALA A 58 12.19 -0.65 -0.03
C ALA A 58 12.98 -0.33 -1.31
N ASP A 59 12.97 -1.24 -2.30
CA ASP A 59 13.62 -0.96 -3.58
C ASP A 59 12.93 0.16 -4.36
N PHE A 60 11.60 0.24 -4.28
CA PHE A 60 10.84 1.33 -4.89
C PHE A 60 11.16 2.69 -4.24
N VAL A 61 11.21 2.75 -2.90
CA VAL A 61 11.61 3.96 -2.16
C VAL A 61 13.03 4.36 -2.50
N ARG A 62 13.98 3.40 -2.51
CA ARG A 62 15.37 3.62 -2.89
C ARG A 62 15.51 4.28 -4.24
N ARG A 63 14.84 3.72 -5.27
CA ARG A 63 14.89 4.23 -6.65
C ARG A 63 14.29 5.63 -6.75
N THR A 64 13.16 5.86 -6.06
CA THR A 64 12.41 7.12 -6.14
C THR A 64 13.13 8.26 -5.42
N LEU A 65 13.66 8.00 -4.22
CA LEU A 65 14.43 8.97 -3.43
C LEU A 65 15.91 9.02 -3.82
N LYS A 66 16.34 8.21 -4.79
CA LYS A 66 17.74 8.10 -5.27
C LYS A 66 18.73 7.85 -4.11
N LEU A 67 18.36 6.96 -3.20
CA LEU A 67 19.20 6.57 -2.07
C LEU A 67 20.44 5.79 -2.55
N LYS A 68 21.56 5.95 -1.85
CA LYS A 68 22.86 5.36 -2.23
C LYS A 68 22.99 3.91 -1.77
N GLU A 69 22.32 3.59 -0.67
CA GLU A 69 22.23 2.28 -0.05
C GLU A 69 21.56 1.29 -0.99
N SER A 70 21.98 0.03 -0.95
CA SER A 70 21.30 -1.06 -1.65
C SER A 70 19.95 -1.39 -0.99
N SER A 71 19.03 -2.01 -1.74
CA SER A 71 17.73 -2.41 -1.19
C SER A 71 17.83 -3.37 -0.01
N ALA A 72 18.88 -4.20 0.04
CA ALA A 72 19.16 -5.10 1.15
C ALA A 72 19.61 -4.35 2.42
N GLU A 73 20.37 -3.26 2.28
CA GLU A 73 20.83 -2.45 3.42
C GLU A 73 19.71 -1.63 4.05
N LEU A 74 18.66 -1.31 3.29
CA LEU A 74 17.49 -0.59 3.77
C LEU A 74 16.54 -1.46 4.61
N VAL A 75 16.78 -2.77 4.73
CA VAL A 75 15.93 -3.70 5.47
C VAL A 75 16.71 -4.28 6.64
N GLY A 76 16.14 -4.19 7.85
CA GLY A 76 16.75 -4.75 9.06
C GLY A 76 16.69 -6.27 9.07
N ILE A 77 15.48 -6.80 9.18
CA ILE A 77 15.21 -8.24 9.18
C ILE A 77 14.23 -8.59 8.07
N VAL A 78 14.57 -9.59 7.25
CA VAL A 78 13.65 -10.23 6.32
C VAL A 78 13.07 -11.46 7.00
N LEU A 79 11.78 -11.43 7.32
CA LEU A 79 11.11 -12.53 7.98
C LEU A 79 10.80 -13.65 7.00
N THR A 80 11.62 -14.69 7.04
CA THR A 80 11.39 -15.94 6.32
C THR A 80 10.66 -16.97 7.20
N PRO A 81 9.92 -17.93 6.62
CA PRO A 81 9.31 -19.03 7.39
C PRO A 81 10.35 -19.84 8.17
N LYS A 82 11.58 -19.97 7.64
CA LYS A 82 12.70 -20.60 8.36
C LYS A 82 13.04 -19.83 9.64
N LEU A 83 13.29 -18.52 9.52
CA LEU A 83 13.61 -17.65 10.65
C LEU A 83 12.48 -17.64 11.69
N ALA A 84 11.23 -17.50 11.23
CA ALA A 84 10.06 -17.52 12.10
C ALA A 84 9.96 -18.82 12.93
N ARG A 85 10.26 -19.96 12.29
CA ARG A 85 10.28 -21.27 12.96
C ARG A 85 11.43 -21.38 13.95
N GLU A 86 12.63 -20.99 13.56
CA GLU A 86 13.85 -21.06 14.40
C GLU A 86 13.73 -20.22 15.67
N MET A 87 13.21 -18.99 15.54
CA MET A 87 12.94 -18.12 16.69
C MET A 87 11.87 -18.68 17.63
N ARG A 88 10.80 -19.29 17.09
CA ARG A 88 9.72 -19.86 17.91
C ARG A 88 10.08 -21.16 18.60
N CYS A 89 10.92 -22.00 17.99
CA CYS A 89 11.38 -23.24 18.63
C CYS A 89 12.51 -23.02 19.63
N GLY A 90 13.04 -21.79 19.74
CA GLY A 90 14.22 -21.49 20.55
C GLY A 90 15.51 -22.12 19.99
N CYS A 91 15.50 -22.51 18.71
CA CYS A 91 16.63 -23.18 18.07
C CYS A 91 17.70 -22.20 17.59
N ALA A 92 17.39 -20.91 17.57
CA ALA A 92 18.32 -19.84 17.23
C ALA A 92 18.46 -18.86 18.40
N GLU A 93 19.68 -18.69 18.90
CA GLU A 93 20.05 -17.60 19.80
C GLU A 93 20.39 -16.36 18.97
N GLN A 94 19.40 -15.80 18.27
CA GLN A 94 19.56 -14.56 17.50
C GLN A 94 18.87 -13.40 18.21
N ASN A 95 19.61 -12.32 18.43
CA ASN A 95 19.04 -11.07 18.91
C ASN A 95 18.65 -10.19 17.72
N LEU A 96 17.46 -10.44 17.20
CA LEU A 96 16.96 -9.73 16.03
C LEU A 96 16.91 -8.21 16.22
N MET A 97 16.61 -7.72 17.43
CA MET A 97 16.58 -6.27 17.69
C MET A 97 17.98 -5.65 17.61
N ALA A 98 19.02 -6.36 18.05
CA ALA A 98 20.40 -5.91 17.91
C ALA A 98 20.82 -5.82 16.43
N GLU A 99 20.39 -6.79 15.61
CA GLU A 99 20.61 -6.76 14.15
C GLU A 99 19.88 -5.58 13.48
N VAL A 100 18.62 -5.34 13.85
CA VAL A 100 17.84 -4.17 13.38
C VAL A 100 18.57 -2.87 13.74
N LYS A 101 19.06 -2.75 14.98
CA LYS A 101 19.78 -1.56 15.43
C LYS A 101 21.08 -1.34 14.66
N ALA A 102 21.88 -2.39 14.47
CA ALA A 102 23.14 -2.31 13.72
C ALA A 102 22.92 -1.98 12.23
N ALA A 103 21.83 -2.46 11.63
CA ALA A 103 21.45 -2.09 10.28
C ALA A 103 20.97 -0.62 10.20
N TYR A 104 20.14 -0.20 11.15
CA TYR A 104 19.68 1.17 11.27
C TYR A 104 20.84 2.16 11.40
N GLU A 105 21.80 1.91 12.30
CA GLU A 105 22.96 2.78 12.54
C GLU A 105 23.81 3.00 11.27
N ARG A 106 23.93 1.98 10.41
CA ARG A 106 24.61 2.11 9.12
C ARG A 106 23.86 3.04 8.17
N VAL A 107 22.55 2.89 8.06
CA VAL A 107 21.69 3.72 7.18
C VAL A 107 21.57 5.16 7.70
N ALA A 108 21.52 5.32 9.02
CA ALA A 108 21.43 6.58 9.74
C ALA A 108 22.68 7.46 9.58
N SER A 109 23.83 6.86 9.29
CA SER A 109 25.09 7.58 9.15
C SER A 109 25.03 8.67 8.08
N GLY A 110 25.30 9.91 8.48
CA GLY A 110 25.30 11.07 7.57
C GLY A 110 23.90 11.53 7.12
N LYS A 111 22.83 11.11 7.80
CA LYS A 111 21.45 11.56 7.54
C LYS A 111 21.04 12.63 8.56
N ASP A 112 20.20 13.55 8.12
CA ASP A 112 19.53 14.51 9.00
C ASP A 112 18.23 13.94 9.56
N ILE A 113 17.56 13.07 8.77
CA ILE A 113 16.33 12.40 9.16
C ILE A 113 16.24 11.01 8.51
N VAL A 114 15.79 10.02 9.27
CA VAL A 114 15.48 8.67 8.76
C VAL A 114 13.99 8.38 8.89
N LEU A 115 13.35 8.03 7.77
CA LEU A 115 11.98 7.57 7.72
C LEU A 115 11.95 6.06 7.94
N LEU A 116 11.38 5.62 9.06
CA LEU A 116 11.20 4.21 9.39
C LEU A 116 9.84 3.73 8.92
N GLU A 117 9.80 2.89 7.90
CA GLU A 117 8.55 2.27 7.47
C GLU A 117 8.23 1.04 8.32
N GLY A 118 7.19 1.18 9.14
CA GLY A 118 6.71 0.10 9.98
C GLY A 118 5.94 -0.98 9.22
N GLY A 119 5.59 -2.02 9.95
CA GLY A 119 4.83 -3.14 9.41
C GLY A 119 3.43 -2.80 8.86
N ALA A 120 2.84 -3.78 8.19
CA ALA A 120 1.46 -3.84 7.72
C ALA A 120 0.41 -3.60 8.82
N SER A 121 0.73 -3.80 10.09
CA SER A 121 -0.13 -3.48 11.24
C SER A 121 0.71 -3.29 12.50
N LEU A 122 0.13 -2.71 13.56
CA LEU A 122 0.77 -2.62 14.88
C LEU A 122 1.06 -3.99 15.54
N ARG A 123 0.48 -5.09 15.01
CA ARG A 123 0.71 -6.46 15.48
C ARG A 123 1.87 -7.17 14.78
N GLU A 124 2.36 -6.64 13.65
CA GLU A 124 3.40 -7.31 12.89
C GLU A 124 4.72 -7.33 13.67
N GLY A 125 5.43 -8.46 13.65
CA GLY A 125 6.71 -8.62 14.36
C GLY A 125 6.63 -8.83 15.87
N VAL A 126 5.46 -8.63 16.51
CA VAL A 126 5.33 -8.69 17.98
C VAL A 126 5.78 -10.03 18.55
N SER A 127 5.39 -11.15 17.94
CA SER A 127 5.79 -12.49 18.42
C SER A 127 7.29 -12.79 18.31
N LEU A 128 8.04 -11.92 17.65
CA LEU A 128 9.48 -12.05 17.42
C LEU A 128 10.28 -10.95 18.15
N GLY A 129 9.61 -10.16 18.99
CA GLY A 129 10.25 -9.01 19.66
C GLY A 129 10.55 -7.83 18.74
N LEU A 130 10.02 -7.82 17.51
CA LEU A 130 10.21 -6.76 16.51
C LEU A 130 8.92 -5.95 16.26
N GLY A 131 8.02 -5.91 17.25
CA GLY A 131 6.80 -5.10 17.17
C GLY A 131 7.11 -3.60 17.15
N ALA A 132 6.14 -2.80 16.70
CA ALA A 132 6.30 -1.34 16.54
C ALA A 132 6.89 -0.67 17.79
N ASN A 133 6.34 -0.92 18.99
CA ASN A 133 6.85 -0.34 20.24
C ASN A 133 8.29 -0.71 20.53
N ALA A 134 8.65 -1.99 20.35
CA ALA A 134 10.00 -2.45 20.62
C ALA A 134 11.02 -1.77 19.71
N VAL A 135 10.68 -1.59 18.43
CA VAL A 135 11.53 -0.88 17.46
C VAL A 135 11.60 0.62 17.77
N ILE A 136 10.45 1.23 18.03
CA ILE A 136 10.35 2.65 18.40
C ILE A 136 11.20 2.96 19.63
N ASP A 137 11.13 2.14 20.67
CA ASP A 137 11.91 2.33 21.89
C ASP A 137 13.40 2.09 21.66
N ALA A 138 13.75 1.05 20.89
CA ALA A 138 15.15 0.72 20.61
C ALA A 138 15.86 1.78 19.75
N LEU A 139 15.11 2.47 18.87
CA LEU A 139 15.63 3.47 17.93
C LEU A 139 15.27 4.91 18.30
N ASP A 140 14.67 5.11 19.49
CA ASP A 140 14.17 6.39 20.01
C ASP A 140 13.37 7.21 18.97
N ALA A 141 12.42 6.54 18.31
CA ALA A 141 11.70 7.09 17.17
C ALA A 141 10.26 7.47 17.55
N PRO A 142 9.87 8.75 17.52
CA PRO A 142 8.46 9.11 17.55
C PRO A 142 7.70 8.53 16.34
N ALA A 143 6.39 8.31 16.49
CA ALA A 143 5.57 7.60 15.50
C ALA A 143 4.42 8.44 14.92
N LEU A 144 4.22 8.32 13.61
CA LEU A 144 3.06 8.80 12.88
C LEU A 144 2.24 7.60 12.42
N ALA A 145 0.96 7.52 12.84
CA ALA A 145 0.09 6.42 12.45
C ALA A 145 -0.81 6.80 11.28
N ILE A 146 -0.75 6.02 10.20
CA ILE A 146 -1.58 6.18 9.01
C ILE A 146 -2.85 5.33 9.18
N VAL A 147 -3.98 6.00 9.27
CA VAL A 147 -5.31 5.40 9.44
C VAL A 147 -6.06 5.49 8.11
N ARG A 148 -6.52 4.36 7.58
CA ARG A 148 -7.34 4.35 6.37
C ARG A 148 -8.81 4.50 6.74
N TYR A 149 -9.51 5.38 6.04
CA TYR A 149 -10.93 5.54 6.23
C TYR A 149 -11.73 4.39 5.59
N HIS A 150 -12.58 3.75 6.39
CA HIS A 150 -13.64 2.86 5.92
C HIS A 150 -15.02 3.44 6.23
N ASN A 151 -15.23 3.82 7.49
CA ASN A 151 -16.40 4.53 7.97
C ASN A 151 -16.05 5.35 9.22
N ARG A 152 -17.01 6.14 9.69
CA ARG A 152 -16.83 7.07 10.82
C ARG A 152 -16.46 6.37 12.13
N VAL A 153 -17.03 5.20 12.39
CA VAL A 153 -16.82 4.46 13.64
C VAL A 153 -15.43 3.84 13.63
N SER A 154 -15.11 3.07 12.60
CA SER A 154 -13.79 2.43 12.47
C SER A 154 -12.65 3.46 12.44
N GLN A 155 -12.85 4.61 11.81
CA GLN A 155 -11.84 5.67 11.80
C GLN A 155 -11.48 6.12 13.22
N GLY A 156 -12.49 6.38 14.06
CA GLY A 156 -12.27 6.78 15.45
C GLY A 156 -11.62 5.66 16.26
N ASP A 157 -12.16 4.45 16.16
CA ASP A 157 -11.64 3.27 16.86
C ASP A 157 -10.18 2.98 16.50
N ASP A 158 -9.83 3.11 15.22
CA ASP A 158 -8.46 2.94 14.74
C ASP A 158 -7.55 4.05 15.31
N CYS A 159 -7.96 5.32 15.27
CA CYS A 159 -7.15 6.39 15.87
C CYS A 159 -6.89 6.14 17.37
N VAL A 160 -7.91 5.71 18.11
CA VAL A 160 -7.80 5.37 19.54
C VAL A 160 -6.92 4.13 19.74
N ALA A 161 -7.07 3.10 18.92
CA ALA A 161 -6.23 1.91 18.98
C ALA A 161 -4.75 2.24 18.73
N ALA A 162 -4.44 3.12 17.76
CA ALA A 162 -3.07 3.59 17.53
C ALA A 162 -2.52 4.28 18.78
N ARG A 163 -3.33 5.14 19.43
CA ARG A 163 -2.93 5.82 20.67
C ARG A 163 -2.71 4.84 21.82
N ILE A 164 -3.58 3.85 22.01
CA ILE A 164 -3.42 2.84 23.06
C ILE A 164 -2.14 2.03 22.83
N CYS A 165 -1.89 1.61 21.60
CA CYS A 165 -0.73 0.79 21.29
C CYS A 165 0.59 1.56 21.39
N LEU A 166 0.66 2.80 20.89
CA LEU A 166 1.91 3.57 20.78
C LEU A 166 2.13 4.53 21.96
N GLU A 167 1.11 4.74 22.80
CA GLU A 167 1.14 5.56 24.00
C GLU A 167 1.78 6.94 23.77
N LYS A 168 2.81 7.28 24.55
CA LYS A 168 3.58 8.54 24.48
C LYS A 168 4.44 8.69 23.23
N ARG A 169 4.64 7.61 22.47
CA ARG A 169 5.45 7.62 21.25
C ARG A 169 4.65 8.07 20.04
N LEU A 170 3.33 8.07 20.11
CA LEU A 170 2.48 8.60 19.05
C LEU A 170 2.58 10.12 19.01
N LEU A 171 3.15 10.66 17.94
CA LEU A 171 3.02 12.08 17.61
C LEU A 171 1.58 12.39 17.25
N GLY A 172 0.99 11.55 16.39
CA GLY A 172 -0.38 11.73 15.92
C GLY A 172 -0.71 10.86 14.73
N VAL A 173 -1.82 11.17 14.07
CA VAL A 173 -2.40 10.37 13.00
C VAL A 173 -2.53 11.16 11.70
N LEU A 174 -2.43 10.45 10.58
CA LEU A 174 -2.83 10.90 9.26
C LEU A 174 -3.98 10.01 8.78
N ILE A 175 -5.14 10.60 8.53
CA ILE A 175 -6.31 9.88 8.03
C ILE A 175 -6.29 9.94 6.51
N ASN A 176 -6.20 8.78 5.85
CA ASN A 176 -6.10 8.66 4.41
C ASN A 176 -7.38 8.08 3.79
N SER A 177 -7.61 8.38 2.51
CA SER A 177 -8.71 7.87 1.70
C SER A 177 -10.12 8.27 2.18
N VAL A 178 -10.29 9.48 2.70
CA VAL A 178 -11.61 9.96 3.16
C VAL A 178 -12.48 10.33 1.96
N PRO A 179 -13.69 9.76 1.78
CA PRO A 179 -14.59 10.18 0.72
C PRO A 179 -14.85 11.68 0.77
N VAL A 180 -14.85 12.36 -0.39
CA VAL A 180 -15.01 13.83 -0.47
C VAL A 180 -16.24 14.32 0.30
N LYS A 181 -17.34 13.56 0.24
CA LYS A 181 -18.59 13.87 0.97
C LYS A 181 -18.48 13.83 2.50
N GLU A 182 -17.49 13.12 3.04
CA GLU A 182 -17.24 12.97 4.48
C GLU A 182 -16.22 13.99 4.99
N HIS A 183 -15.51 14.69 4.09
CA HIS A 183 -14.37 15.54 4.43
C HIS A 183 -14.76 16.71 5.35
N LYS A 184 -15.85 17.42 5.04
CA LYS A 184 -16.38 18.49 5.90
C LYS A 184 -16.72 18.01 7.31
N LEU A 185 -17.30 16.82 7.44
CA LEU A 185 -17.62 16.24 8.74
C LEU A 185 -16.35 15.83 9.50
N ALA A 186 -15.37 15.27 8.79
CA ALA A 186 -14.08 14.90 9.36
C ALA A 186 -13.39 16.12 9.98
N GLU A 187 -13.29 17.23 9.26
CA GLU A 187 -12.66 18.46 9.74
C GLU A 187 -13.43 19.14 10.87
N GLN A 188 -14.76 19.18 10.80
CA GLN A 188 -15.57 19.96 11.76
C GLN A 188 -15.93 19.21 13.03
N VAL A 189 -15.94 17.87 12.99
CA VAL A 189 -16.45 17.04 14.10
C VAL A 189 -15.46 15.96 14.50
N CYS A 190 -15.02 15.10 13.56
CA CYS A 190 -14.21 13.94 13.91
C CYS A 190 -12.81 14.34 14.39
N ASN A 191 -12.10 15.19 13.65
CA ASN A 191 -10.74 15.61 14.00
C ASN A 191 -10.72 16.39 15.33
N PRO A 192 -11.59 17.39 15.56
CA PRO A 192 -11.66 18.05 16.86
C PRO A 192 -12.02 17.11 18.02
N CYS A 193 -12.82 16.06 17.79
CA CYS A 193 -13.10 15.04 18.79
C CYS A 193 -11.84 14.25 19.17
N LEU A 194 -11.06 13.83 18.17
CA LEU A 194 -9.78 13.13 18.37
C LEU A 194 -8.76 14.01 19.10
N GLU A 195 -8.65 15.28 18.70
CA GLU A 195 -7.75 16.26 19.35
C GLU A 195 -8.12 16.48 20.83
N LYS A 196 -9.41 16.53 21.17
CA LYS A 196 -9.88 16.59 22.57
C LYS A 196 -9.52 15.36 23.39
N GLN A 197 -9.35 14.21 22.73
CA GLN A 197 -8.81 12.98 23.34
C GLN A 197 -7.27 12.96 23.32
N GLY A 198 -6.64 14.07 22.95
CA GLY A 198 -5.20 14.26 22.85
C GLY A 198 -4.55 13.59 21.64
N ILE A 199 -5.34 13.08 20.68
CA ILE A 199 -4.82 12.45 19.46
C ILE A 199 -4.64 13.57 18.43
N GLN A 200 -3.39 13.93 18.17
CA GLN A 200 -3.08 14.93 17.16
C GLN A 200 -3.42 14.39 15.77
N VAL A 201 -4.15 15.16 14.97
CA VAL A 201 -4.47 14.86 13.58
C VAL A 201 -3.64 15.78 12.71
N PHE A 202 -2.64 15.22 12.02
CA PHE A 202 -1.78 15.97 11.11
C PHE A 202 -2.41 16.22 9.75
N GLY A 203 -3.43 15.45 9.37
CA GLY A 203 -4.10 15.67 8.10
C GLY A 203 -5.22 14.69 7.81
N THR A 204 -6.09 15.09 6.87
CA THR A 204 -7.20 14.26 6.36
C THR A 204 -7.18 14.30 4.84
N LEU A 205 -6.62 13.25 4.23
CA LEU A 205 -6.45 13.17 2.79
C LEU A 205 -7.72 12.64 2.12
N PRO A 206 -8.25 13.34 1.10
CA PRO A 206 -9.40 12.89 0.36
C PRO A 206 -9.05 11.65 -0.48
N LEU A 207 -10.05 10.80 -0.68
CA LEU A 207 -9.97 9.69 -1.61
C LEU A 207 -9.87 10.21 -3.05
N ARG A 208 -8.87 9.73 -3.78
CA ARG A 208 -8.76 9.82 -5.25
C ARG A 208 -8.74 8.41 -5.81
N GLU A 209 -9.71 8.07 -6.64
CA GLU A 209 -9.83 6.72 -7.21
C GLU A 209 -8.61 6.36 -8.09
N GLN A 210 -8.02 7.35 -8.75
CA GLN A 210 -6.82 7.20 -9.57
C GLN A 210 -5.61 6.69 -8.75
N LEU A 211 -5.54 7.01 -7.45
CA LEU A 211 -4.49 6.54 -6.55
C LEU A 211 -4.70 5.10 -6.07
N ARG A 212 -5.91 4.55 -6.25
CA ARG A 212 -6.22 3.14 -5.96
C ARG A 212 -6.11 2.24 -7.18
N ALA A 213 -6.15 2.81 -8.38
CA ALA A 213 -6.16 2.04 -9.60
C ALA A 213 -4.91 1.17 -9.75
N ILE A 214 -5.07 -0.04 -10.27
CA ILE A 214 -3.99 -0.96 -10.64
C ILE A 214 -3.89 -1.01 -12.17
N SER A 215 -2.69 -1.15 -12.72
CA SER A 215 -2.54 -1.31 -14.18
C SER A 215 -2.86 -2.74 -14.62
N VAL A 216 -3.31 -2.91 -15.88
CA VAL A 216 -3.54 -4.24 -16.48
C VAL A 216 -2.25 -5.05 -16.53
N GLY A 217 -1.11 -4.42 -16.79
CA GLY A 217 0.21 -5.05 -16.74
C GLY A 217 0.53 -5.64 -15.36
N GLU A 218 0.26 -4.90 -14.29
CA GLU A 218 0.46 -5.39 -12.93
C GLU A 218 -0.48 -6.55 -12.59
N LEU A 219 -1.75 -6.47 -13.02
CA LEU A 219 -2.69 -7.58 -12.89
C LEU A 219 -2.16 -8.83 -13.59
N ALA A 220 -1.67 -8.69 -14.82
CA ALA A 220 -1.09 -9.80 -15.58
C ALA A 220 0.13 -10.41 -14.89
N ASP A 221 1.06 -9.58 -14.40
CA ASP A 221 2.28 -10.06 -13.75
C ASP A 221 1.98 -10.79 -12.42
N VAL A 222 1.04 -10.26 -11.63
CA VAL A 222 0.63 -10.86 -10.35
C VAL A 222 -0.11 -12.19 -10.56
N LEU A 223 -0.97 -12.24 -11.57
CA LEU A 223 -1.73 -13.45 -11.90
C LEU A 223 -0.93 -14.46 -12.72
N LYS A 224 0.25 -14.07 -13.25
CA LYS A 224 1.00 -14.81 -14.28
C LYS A 224 0.10 -15.09 -15.49
N ALA A 225 -0.67 -14.09 -15.90
CA ALA A 225 -1.67 -14.19 -16.95
C ALA A 225 -1.03 -14.17 -18.34
N GLU A 226 -1.67 -14.87 -19.28
CA GLU A 226 -1.40 -14.75 -20.71
C GLU A 226 -2.31 -13.66 -21.30
N PHE A 227 -1.76 -12.73 -22.10
CA PHE A 227 -2.59 -11.81 -22.88
C PHE A 227 -3.15 -12.54 -24.10
N LEU A 228 -4.47 -12.62 -24.21
CA LEU A 228 -5.16 -13.15 -25.39
C LEU A 228 -5.46 -12.06 -26.43
N ALA A 229 -5.56 -10.81 -26.00
CA ALA A 229 -5.81 -9.65 -26.85
C ALA A 229 -5.16 -8.40 -26.23
N LEU A 230 -4.64 -7.52 -27.11
CA LEU A 230 -4.06 -6.22 -26.79
C LEU A 230 -2.97 -6.23 -25.71
N PRO A 231 -1.87 -7.01 -25.89
CA PRO A 231 -0.74 -7.02 -24.96
C PRO A 231 -0.02 -5.67 -24.82
N GLU A 232 -0.29 -4.71 -25.69
CA GLU A 232 0.20 -3.33 -25.65
C GLU A 232 -0.56 -2.43 -24.65
N GLU A 233 -1.82 -2.75 -24.32
CA GLU A 233 -2.68 -1.97 -23.40
C GLU A 233 -2.39 -2.27 -21.91
N ARG A 234 -1.12 -2.42 -21.55
CA ARG A 234 -0.69 -2.77 -20.17
C ARG A 234 -0.90 -1.63 -19.19
N ASP A 235 -0.84 -0.40 -19.67
CA ASP A 235 -0.90 0.80 -18.83
C ASP A 235 -2.34 1.22 -18.47
N ALA A 236 -3.34 0.57 -19.07
CA ALA A 236 -4.74 0.79 -18.74
C ALA A 236 -5.00 0.60 -17.24
N LEU A 237 -5.73 1.54 -16.63
CA LEU A 237 -5.95 1.59 -15.18
C LEU A 237 -7.32 1.04 -14.79
N VAL A 238 -7.33 0.18 -13.79
CA VAL A 238 -8.51 -0.47 -13.22
C VAL A 238 -8.74 0.02 -11.80
N GLU A 239 -9.84 0.73 -11.57
CA GLU A 239 -10.25 1.23 -10.24
C GLU A 239 -11.04 0.19 -9.42
N HIS A 240 -11.76 -0.71 -10.09
CA HIS A 240 -12.60 -1.71 -9.44
C HIS A 240 -12.43 -3.13 -10.01
N LEU A 241 -12.52 -4.14 -9.14
CA LEU A 241 -12.65 -5.54 -9.55
C LEU A 241 -14.11 -5.99 -9.41
N VAL A 242 -14.61 -6.70 -10.42
CA VAL A 242 -15.99 -7.20 -10.41
C VAL A 242 -16.00 -8.66 -10.83
N VAL A 243 -16.63 -9.51 -10.01
CA VAL A 243 -16.73 -10.94 -10.30
C VAL A 243 -18.04 -11.24 -11.04
N GLY A 244 -17.91 -11.66 -12.29
CA GLY A 244 -19.00 -12.11 -13.15
C GLY A 244 -19.36 -13.58 -12.92
N ALA A 245 -19.79 -13.93 -11.71
CA ALA A 245 -20.20 -15.31 -11.36
C ALA A 245 -21.69 -15.61 -11.61
N MET A 246 -22.51 -14.57 -11.82
CA MET A 246 -23.96 -14.67 -12.04
C MET A 246 -24.31 -14.68 -13.54
N SER A 247 -25.60 -14.75 -13.89
CA SER A 247 -26.08 -14.61 -15.28
C SER A 247 -25.92 -13.17 -15.80
N ALA A 248 -25.81 -13.00 -17.11
CA ALA A 248 -25.62 -11.68 -17.74
C ALA A 248 -26.72 -10.67 -17.36
N GLU A 249 -27.98 -11.09 -17.32
CA GLU A 249 -29.13 -10.26 -16.94
C GLU A 249 -29.00 -9.69 -15.53
N GLN A 250 -28.44 -10.46 -14.59
CA GLN A 250 -28.25 -10.02 -13.21
C GLN A 250 -26.97 -9.20 -13.03
N ALA A 251 -25.94 -9.48 -13.83
CA ALA A 251 -24.66 -8.80 -13.76
C ALA A 251 -24.72 -7.37 -14.30
N LEU A 252 -25.39 -7.14 -15.44
CA LEU A 252 -25.36 -5.86 -16.15
C LEU A 252 -25.82 -4.65 -15.29
N PRO A 253 -26.94 -4.70 -14.56
CA PRO A 253 -27.35 -3.58 -13.71
C PRO A 253 -26.35 -3.28 -12.61
N ARG A 254 -25.64 -4.30 -12.10
CA ARG A 254 -24.61 -4.15 -11.06
C ARG A 254 -23.33 -3.55 -11.64
N ILE A 255 -22.87 -4.05 -12.78
CA ILE A 255 -21.69 -3.55 -13.49
C ILE A 255 -21.88 -2.07 -13.85
N ARG A 256 -23.07 -1.66 -14.30
CA ARG A 256 -23.39 -0.26 -14.65
C ARG A 256 -23.44 0.70 -13.45
N ARG A 257 -23.76 0.21 -12.24
CA ARG A 257 -23.79 1.04 -11.02
C ARG A 257 -22.40 1.37 -10.49
N ILE A 258 -21.39 0.60 -10.89
CA ILE A 258 -20.00 0.84 -10.51
C ILE A 258 -19.46 1.95 -11.41
N SER A 259 -19.34 3.13 -10.82
CA SER A 259 -18.63 4.27 -11.40
C SER A 259 -17.17 3.92 -11.64
N GLY A 260 -16.53 4.55 -12.63
CA GLY A 260 -15.11 4.36 -12.87
C GLY A 260 -14.75 3.13 -13.70
N THR A 261 -13.46 2.92 -13.87
CA THR A 261 -12.90 1.83 -14.67
C THR A 261 -12.87 0.53 -13.89
N LYS A 262 -13.10 -0.61 -14.57
CA LYS A 262 -13.20 -1.91 -13.90
C LYS A 262 -12.59 -3.05 -14.69
N ALA A 263 -12.08 -4.06 -13.99
CA ALA A 263 -11.76 -5.35 -14.54
C ALA A 263 -12.87 -6.34 -14.17
N ILE A 264 -13.33 -7.11 -15.17
CA ILE A 264 -14.32 -8.16 -14.95
C ILE A 264 -13.62 -9.51 -14.90
N ILE A 265 -13.77 -10.22 -13.78
CA ILE A 265 -13.26 -11.57 -13.56
C ILE A 265 -14.39 -12.56 -13.81
N THR A 266 -14.26 -13.43 -14.80
CA THR A 266 -15.28 -14.44 -15.12
C THR A 266 -14.66 -15.70 -15.72
N GLY A 267 -15.43 -16.78 -15.83
CA GLY A 267 -14.98 -18.00 -16.51
C GLY A 267 -14.81 -17.76 -18.00
N GLY A 268 -13.81 -18.38 -18.63
CA GLY A 268 -13.59 -18.23 -20.07
C GLY A 268 -14.71 -18.80 -20.94
N ASP A 269 -15.53 -19.69 -20.41
CA ASP A 269 -16.74 -20.25 -21.04
C ASP A 269 -17.98 -19.33 -20.94
N ARG A 270 -17.91 -18.22 -20.21
CA ARG A 270 -19.03 -17.28 -19.97
C ARG A 270 -19.13 -16.17 -21.01
N ALA A 271 -19.29 -16.56 -22.28
CA ALA A 271 -19.41 -15.61 -23.39
C ALA A 271 -20.55 -14.58 -23.19
N ASP A 272 -21.65 -14.99 -22.55
CA ASP A 272 -22.77 -14.13 -22.19
C ASP A 272 -22.35 -12.94 -21.31
N ILE A 273 -21.55 -13.20 -20.27
CA ILE A 273 -21.02 -12.17 -19.37
C ILE A 273 -19.92 -11.36 -20.04
N GLN A 274 -19.04 -12.02 -20.78
CA GLN A 274 -17.90 -11.38 -21.43
C GLN A 274 -18.36 -10.31 -22.42
N LEU A 275 -19.30 -10.61 -23.31
CA LEU A 275 -19.83 -9.66 -24.28
C LEU A 275 -20.55 -8.48 -23.60
N VAL A 276 -21.36 -8.76 -22.59
CA VAL A 276 -22.06 -7.72 -21.81
C VAL A 276 -21.10 -6.84 -21.03
N ALA A 277 -20.01 -7.40 -20.49
CA ALA A 277 -18.96 -6.65 -19.82
C ALA A 277 -18.27 -5.66 -20.76
N LEU A 278 -17.99 -6.07 -22.00
CA LEU A 278 -17.38 -5.25 -23.05
C LEU A 278 -18.27 -4.04 -23.44
N GLU A 279 -19.57 -4.08 -23.16
CA GLU A 279 -20.50 -2.95 -23.38
C GLU A 279 -20.57 -1.95 -22.21
N THR A 280 -19.71 -2.09 -21.21
CA THR A 280 -19.67 -1.21 -20.03
C THR A 280 -18.30 -0.54 -19.92
N ALA A 281 -18.07 0.29 -18.90
CA ALA A 281 -16.77 0.91 -18.63
C ALA A 281 -15.72 -0.09 -18.10
N THR A 282 -15.57 -1.23 -18.77
CA THR A 282 -14.57 -2.26 -18.53
C THR A 282 -13.26 -1.85 -19.19
N GLN A 283 -12.15 -2.03 -18.49
CA GLN A 283 -10.79 -1.80 -18.98
C GLN A 283 -9.98 -3.09 -19.12
N CYS A 284 -10.49 -4.21 -18.61
CA CYS A 284 -9.84 -5.50 -18.72
C CYS A 284 -10.84 -6.65 -18.48
N LEU A 285 -10.75 -7.70 -19.28
CA LEU A 285 -11.35 -9.00 -18.95
C LEU A 285 -10.28 -9.92 -18.37
N ILE A 286 -10.62 -10.62 -17.28
CA ILE A 286 -9.77 -11.65 -16.66
C ILE A 286 -10.53 -12.97 -16.69
N LEU A 287 -10.07 -13.88 -17.54
CA LEU A 287 -10.72 -15.16 -17.83
C LEU A 287 -10.06 -16.28 -17.04
N THR A 288 -10.84 -16.91 -16.15
CA THR A 288 -10.35 -17.87 -15.17
C THR A 288 -10.49 -19.32 -15.64
N GLY A 289 -9.80 -20.23 -14.95
CA GLY A 289 -9.86 -21.67 -15.21
C GLY A 289 -9.11 -22.14 -16.47
N HIS A 290 -8.27 -21.29 -17.04
CA HIS A 290 -7.56 -21.54 -18.31
C HIS A 290 -8.49 -21.87 -19.50
N LEU A 291 -9.73 -21.42 -19.44
CA LEU A 291 -10.71 -21.59 -20.50
C LEU A 291 -10.56 -20.46 -21.51
N ARG A 292 -10.31 -20.79 -22.78
CA ARG A 292 -10.27 -19.79 -23.85
C ARG A 292 -11.70 -19.38 -24.24
N PRO A 293 -11.96 -18.08 -24.46
CA PRO A 293 -13.27 -17.61 -24.86
C PRO A 293 -13.56 -17.96 -26.32
N VAL A 294 -14.82 -17.80 -26.73
CA VAL A 294 -15.20 -17.91 -28.14
C VAL A 294 -14.54 -16.78 -28.96
N PRO A 295 -14.17 -17.00 -30.23
CA PRO A 295 -13.45 -16.01 -31.04
C PRO A 295 -14.14 -14.65 -31.18
N GLU A 296 -15.47 -14.63 -31.10
CA GLU A 296 -16.26 -13.40 -31.14
C GLU A 296 -15.92 -12.44 -30.01
N VAL A 297 -15.65 -12.95 -28.80
CA VAL A 297 -15.28 -12.12 -27.65
C VAL A 297 -13.93 -11.44 -27.87
N LEU A 298 -12.94 -12.18 -28.41
CA LEU A 298 -11.61 -11.61 -28.68
C LEU A 298 -11.67 -10.52 -29.75
N ARG A 299 -12.36 -10.79 -30.86
CA ARG A 299 -12.56 -9.77 -31.92
C ARG A 299 -13.24 -8.53 -31.36
N ARG A 300 -14.29 -8.71 -30.56
CA ARG A 300 -15.02 -7.60 -29.97
C ARG A 300 -14.17 -6.81 -29.00
N ALA A 301 -13.34 -7.48 -28.20
CA ALA A 301 -12.43 -6.85 -27.26
C ALA A 301 -11.34 -6.03 -27.98
N GLU A 302 -10.77 -6.55 -29.08
CA GLU A 302 -9.83 -5.83 -29.94
C GLU A 302 -10.46 -4.59 -30.59
N GLU A 303 -11.68 -4.71 -31.13
CA GLU A 303 -12.41 -3.60 -31.76
C GLU A 303 -12.60 -2.38 -30.85
N ILE A 304 -12.80 -2.62 -29.54
CA ILE A 304 -13.10 -1.57 -28.56
C ILE A 304 -11.92 -1.26 -27.64
N GLY A 305 -10.75 -1.88 -27.86
CA GLY A 305 -9.53 -1.58 -27.11
C GLY A 305 -9.48 -2.13 -25.69
N ILE A 306 -10.14 -3.26 -25.40
CA ILE A 306 -10.13 -3.87 -24.06
C ILE A 306 -9.21 -5.10 -24.01
N PRO A 307 -8.11 -5.09 -23.23
CA PRO A 307 -7.25 -6.25 -23.09
C PRO A 307 -7.94 -7.44 -22.40
N VAL A 308 -7.57 -8.65 -22.84
CA VAL A 308 -8.11 -9.91 -22.31
C VAL A 308 -6.97 -10.74 -21.72
N LEU A 309 -7.05 -11.02 -20.43
CA LEU A 309 -6.11 -11.84 -19.68
C LEU A 309 -6.68 -13.24 -19.48
N LEU A 310 -5.85 -14.27 -19.70
CA LEU A 310 -6.15 -15.67 -19.39
C LEU A 310 -5.32 -16.13 -18.19
N VAL A 311 -5.98 -16.65 -17.17
CA VAL A 311 -5.34 -17.11 -15.93
C VAL A 311 -5.63 -18.59 -15.68
N ARG A 312 -4.68 -19.28 -15.04
CA ARG A 312 -4.81 -20.72 -14.74
C ARG A 312 -5.68 -21.00 -13.50
N GLN A 313 -5.68 -20.06 -12.58
CA GLN A 313 -6.37 -20.10 -11.30
C GLN A 313 -7.89 -20.12 -11.51
N ASN A 314 -8.62 -20.67 -10.54
CA ASN A 314 -10.07 -20.52 -10.52
C ASN A 314 -10.47 -19.08 -10.12
N THR A 315 -11.76 -18.76 -10.20
CA THR A 315 -12.26 -17.41 -9.90
C THR A 315 -11.96 -16.95 -8.47
N MET A 316 -12.10 -17.82 -7.47
CA MET A 316 -11.83 -17.45 -6.08
C MET A 316 -10.33 -17.18 -5.85
N GLU A 317 -9.47 -18.09 -6.30
CA GLU A 317 -8.02 -17.94 -6.22
C GLU A 317 -7.53 -16.68 -6.95
N THR A 318 -8.14 -16.35 -8.09
CA THR A 318 -7.83 -15.13 -8.85
C THR A 318 -8.17 -13.90 -8.01
N VAL A 319 -9.38 -13.84 -7.44
CA VAL A 319 -9.82 -12.72 -6.58
C VAL A 319 -8.89 -12.57 -5.38
N GLU A 320 -8.61 -13.64 -4.64
CA GLU A 320 -7.72 -13.60 -3.48
C GLU A 320 -6.30 -13.14 -3.84
N THR A 321 -5.79 -13.57 -5.00
CA THR A 321 -4.45 -13.19 -5.48
C THR A 321 -4.41 -11.71 -5.83
N VAL A 322 -5.43 -11.20 -6.53
CA VAL A 322 -5.51 -9.77 -6.84
C VAL A 322 -5.74 -8.94 -5.58
N GLU A 323 -6.62 -9.33 -4.66
CA GLU A 323 -6.87 -8.58 -3.41
C GLU A 323 -5.62 -8.40 -2.53
N ARG A 324 -4.65 -9.31 -2.59
CA ARG A 324 -3.36 -9.16 -1.89
C ARG A 324 -2.51 -8.00 -2.42
N VAL A 325 -2.77 -7.54 -3.64
CA VAL A 325 -2.06 -6.44 -4.31
C VAL A 325 -2.97 -5.25 -4.62
N PHE A 326 -4.28 -5.46 -4.71
CA PHE A 326 -5.25 -4.42 -5.03
C PHE A 326 -5.35 -3.45 -3.87
N GLY A 327 -5.18 -2.16 -4.14
CA GLY A 327 -5.04 -1.16 -3.08
C GLY A 327 -3.64 -1.06 -2.49
N LYS A 328 -2.66 -1.91 -2.85
CA LYS A 328 -1.27 -1.45 -2.82
C LYS A 328 -1.20 -0.33 -3.84
N THR A 329 -1.04 0.90 -3.37
CA THR A 329 -0.63 1.98 -4.26
C THR A 329 0.77 1.66 -4.72
N ARG A 330 0.90 0.87 -5.79
CA ARG A 330 2.13 0.83 -6.56
C ARG A 330 2.24 2.19 -7.21
N LEU A 331 2.86 3.10 -6.47
CA LEU A 331 3.28 4.42 -6.90
C LEU A 331 4.33 4.37 -8.02
N GLY A 332 4.58 3.19 -8.61
CA GLY A 332 5.49 2.95 -9.73
C GLY A 332 5.29 3.88 -10.91
N GLN A 333 4.10 4.47 -11.04
CA GLN A 333 3.83 5.59 -11.94
C GLN A 333 4.09 6.92 -11.22
N SER A 334 5.07 7.69 -11.71
CA SER A 334 5.45 9.00 -11.17
C SER A 334 4.25 9.94 -10.99
N ALA A 335 3.28 9.91 -11.91
CA ALA A 335 2.06 10.70 -11.84
C ALA A 335 1.22 10.43 -10.58
N LYS A 336 1.14 9.18 -10.10
CA LYS A 336 0.41 8.85 -8.86
C LYS A 336 1.11 9.42 -7.63
N LEU A 337 2.45 9.39 -7.62
CA LEU A 337 3.22 9.99 -6.53
C LEU A 337 3.08 11.50 -6.51
N GLU A 338 3.14 12.17 -7.67
CA GLU A 338 2.93 13.62 -7.77
C GLU A 338 1.53 14.03 -7.30
N GLN A 339 0.50 13.26 -7.66
CA GLN A 339 -0.85 13.49 -7.16
C GLN A 339 -0.95 13.28 -5.64
N PHE A 340 -0.32 12.25 -5.10
CA PHE A 340 -0.30 12.02 -3.65
C PHE A 340 0.49 13.13 -2.91
N GLU A 341 1.61 13.59 -3.47
CA GLU A 341 2.37 14.73 -2.95
C GLU A 341 1.51 16.00 -2.91
N ALA A 342 0.76 16.28 -3.96
CA ALA A 342 -0.14 17.44 -4.00
C ALA A 342 -1.23 17.37 -2.92
N LEU A 343 -1.82 16.19 -2.70
CA LEU A 343 -2.78 16.00 -1.62
C LEU A 343 -2.16 16.18 -0.24
N LEU A 344 -0.93 15.68 -0.05
CA LEU A 344 -0.21 15.82 1.20
C LEU A 344 0.13 17.30 1.45
N GLU A 345 0.60 18.02 0.42
CA GLU A 345 0.88 19.46 0.49
C GLU A 345 -0.35 20.28 0.91
N GLU A 346 -1.53 19.94 0.39
CA GLU A 346 -2.77 20.69 0.64
C GLU A 346 -3.39 20.40 2.02
N HIS A 347 -3.29 19.16 2.51
CA HIS A 347 -4.09 18.69 3.65
C HIS A 347 -3.27 18.23 4.86
N PHE A 348 -1.94 18.26 4.79
CA PHE A 348 -1.06 17.84 5.88
C PHE A 348 -0.35 19.02 6.55
N ASP A 349 -0.35 19.04 7.87
CA ASP A 349 0.29 20.05 8.71
C ASP A 349 1.77 19.68 8.93
N PHE A 350 2.62 20.10 7.98
CA PHE A 350 4.06 19.85 8.04
C PHE A 350 4.74 20.64 9.16
N GLU A 351 4.29 21.87 9.41
CA GLU A 351 4.84 22.72 10.48
C GLU A 351 4.71 22.00 11.84
N ARG A 352 3.50 21.53 12.16
CA ARG A 352 3.25 20.76 13.39
C ARG A 352 4.07 19.47 13.44
N LEU A 353 4.28 18.80 12.30
CA LEU A 353 5.12 17.59 12.26
C LEU A 353 6.58 17.94 12.58
N TYR A 354 7.11 19.01 12.00
CA TYR A 354 8.48 19.46 12.24
C TYR A 354 8.70 19.93 13.67
N GLU A 355 7.72 20.64 14.26
CA GLU A 355 7.71 20.94 15.70
C GLU A 355 7.75 19.66 16.55
N GLY A 356 6.89 18.68 16.24
CA GLY A 356 6.84 17.39 16.93
C GLY A 356 8.13 16.57 16.81
N LEU A 357 8.90 16.76 15.74
CA LEU A 357 10.23 16.17 15.54
C LEU A 357 11.37 17.02 16.12
N GLY A 358 11.08 18.26 16.54
CA GLY A 358 12.09 19.24 16.97
C GLY A 358 13.06 19.60 15.85
N MET A 359 12.53 19.86 14.66
CA MET A 359 13.22 20.33 13.46
C MET A 359 12.97 21.83 13.17
N ALA A 360 12.02 22.45 13.88
CA ALA A 360 11.67 23.87 13.78
C ALA A 360 12.77 24.81 14.30
#